data_AF-A0A7K2JGE3-F1
#
_entry.id   AF-A0A7K2JGE3-F1
#
_cell.length_a   1.000
_cell.length_b   1.000
_cell.length_c   1.000
_cell.angle_alpha   90.00
_cell.angle_beta   90.00
_cell.angle_gamma   90.00
#
_symmetry.space_group_name_H-M   'P 1'
#
loop_
_entity.id
_entity.type
_entity.pdbx_description
1 polymer ?
#
loop_
_entity_poly.entity_id
_entity_poly.type
_entity_poly.pdbx_seq_one_letter_code
_entity_poly.pdbx_strand_id
1 'polypeptide(L)'
;EVSIHDALLALAPYFDDRVRERERDAALRAGRSAHQARLAAEAAMLADAARRAAAREAPLDTPSTYRLHATEVPGPGGLVELARTLAGSPAGEAAREGTVRAAHGSTHG
;
A
#
# COMPACT_ATOMS: atom_id res chain seq x y z
N GLU A 1 -1.22 16.36 13.57
CA GLU A 1 -1.10 15.99 12.15
C GLU A 1 -0.14 14.81 12.10
N VAL A 2 -0.56 13.64 11.59
CA VAL A 2 0.34 12.49 11.43
C VAL A 2 1.02 12.65 10.09
N SER A 3 2.34 12.74 10.06
CA SER A 3 3.08 12.81 8.80
C SER A 3 2.82 11.53 8.01
N ILE A 4 2.72 11.63 6.68
CA ILE A 4 2.66 10.45 5.80
C ILE A 4 3.82 9.50 6.12
N HIS A 5 4.96 10.04 6.54
CA HIS A 5 6.10 9.26 7.01
C HIS A 5 5.79 8.38 8.25
N ASP A 6 5.11 8.93 9.25
CA ASP A 6 4.74 8.19 10.48
C ASP A 6 3.71 7.10 10.17
N ALA A 7 2.76 7.39 9.28
CA ALA A 7 1.81 6.39 8.79
C ALA A 7 2.53 5.24 8.06
N LEU A 8 3.56 5.54 7.26
CA LEU A 8 4.39 4.52 6.61
C LEU A 8 5.23 3.72 7.62
N LEU A 9 5.80 4.37 8.63
CA LEU A 9 6.54 3.71 9.72
C LEU A 9 5.66 2.74 10.50
N ALA A 10 4.40 3.11 10.78
CA ALA A 10 3.45 2.24 11.48
C ALA A 10 3.10 0.97 10.68
N LEU A 11 3.18 1.04 9.35
CA LEU A 11 2.88 -0.09 8.46
C LEU A 11 4.11 -0.96 8.14
N ALA A 12 5.33 -0.48 8.40
CA ALA A 12 6.56 -1.20 8.09
C ALA A 12 6.61 -2.65 8.62
N PRO A 13 6.12 -2.98 9.84
CA PRO A 13 6.08 -4.36 10.34
C PRO A 13 5.17 -5.32 9.54
N TYR A 14 4.29 -4.79 8.70
CA TYR A 14 3.36 -5.56 7.87
C TYR A 14 3.81 -5.64 6.41
N PHE A 15 4.94 -5.03 6.03
CA PHE A 15 5.43 -5.07 4.65
C PHE A 15 5.94 -6.47 4.29
N ASP A 16 5.40 -7.01 3.19
CA ASP A 16 5.68 -8.35 2.69
C ASP A 16 6.44 -8.28 1.35
N ASP A 17 7.71 -8.72 1.36
CA ASP A 17 8.55 -8.79 0.15
C ASP A 17 7.94 -9.65 -0.96
N ARG A 18 7.22 -10.73 -0.59
CA ARG A 18 6.64 -11.66 -1.56
C ARG A 18 5.52 -11.01 -2.35
N VAL A 19 4.72 -10.16 -1.69
CA VAL A 19 3.67 -9.38 -2.35
C VAL A 19 4.29 -8.40 -3.34
N ARG A 20 5.35 -7.69 -2.95
CA ARG A 20 6.07 -6.77 -3.84
C ARG A 20 6.64 -7.51 -5.06
N GLU A 21 7.38 -8.59 -4.86
CA GLU A 21 8.04 -9.31 -5.96
C GLU A 21 7.04 -9.90 -6.94
N ARG A 22 5.96 -10.52 -6.43
CA ARG A 22 4.89 -11.07 -7.26
C ARG A 22 4.27 -10.02 -8.17
N GLU A 23 3.93 -8.85 -7.62
CA GLU A 23 3.27 -7.77 -8.36
C GLU A 23 4.22 -7.07 -9.33
N ARG A 24 5.50 -6.93 -8.96
CA ARG A 24 6.54 -6.44 -9.88
C ARG A 24 6.64 -7.36 -11.09
N ASP A 25 6.76 -8.66 -10.85
CA ASP A 25 6.94 -9.65 -11.91
C ASP A 25 5.68 -9.78 -12.78
N ALA A 26 4.49 -9.61 -12.20
CA ALA A 26 3.23 -9.55 -12.95
C ALA A 26 3.16 -8.30 -13.85
N ALA A 27 3.53 -7.14 -13.33
CA ALA A 27 3.56 -5.88 -14.08
C ALA A 27 4.59 -5.92 -15.23
N LEU A 28 5.77 -6.50 -14.99
CA LEU A 28 6.78 -6.71 -16.04
C LEU A 28 6.28 -7.66 -17.13
N ARG A 29 5.64 -8.78 -16.75
CA ARG A 29 5.02 -9.71 -17.71
C ARG A 29 3.88 -9.08 -18.51
N ALA A 30 3.19 -8.09 -17.94
CA ALA A 30 2.18 -7.28 -18.64
C ALA A 30 2.78 -6.20 -19.57
N GLY A 31 4.11 -6.16 -19.75
CA GLY A 31 4.79 -5.21 -20.64
C GLY A 31 4.93 -3.80 -20.06
N ARG A 32 4.71 -3.61 -18.76
CA ARG A 32 4.89 -2.30 -18.12
C ARG A 32 6.38 -1.97 -17.97
N SER A 33 6.71 -0.68 -17.95
CA SER A 33 8.09 -0.25 -17.72
C SER A 33 8.56 -0.64 -16.33
N ALA A 34 9.88 -0.77 -16.14
CA ALA A 34 10.47 -1.09 -14.83
C ALA A 34 10.02 -0.11 -13.73
N HIS A 35 9.87 1.17 -14.08
CA HIS A 35 9.36 2.20 -13.18
C HIS A 35 7.89 1.96 -12.78
N GLN A 36 7.02 1.67 -13.75
CA GLN A 36 5.61 1.36 -13.50
C GLN A 36 5.43 0.05 -12.72
N ALA A 37 6.26 -0.95 -12.99
CA ALA A 37 6.25 -2.22 -12.27
C ALA A 37 6.65 -2.04 -10.80
N ARG A 38 7.64 -1.18 -10.52
CA ARG A 38 8.01 -0.81 -9.14
C ARG A 38 6.87 -0.11 -8.41
N LEU A 39 6.25 0.90 -9.03
CA LEU A 39 5.13 1.62 -8.42
C LEU A 39 3.95 0.70 -8.12
N ALA A 40 3.61 -0.22 -9.02
CA ALA A 40 2.55 -1.20 -8.80
C ALA A 40 2.87 -2.14 -7.64
N ALA A 41 4.12 -2.61 -7.56
CA ALA A 41 4.58 -3.50 -6.50
C ALA A 41 4.57 -2.84 -5.12
N GLU A 42 5.08 -1.61 -5.01
CA GLU A 42 5.06 -0.83 -3.77
C GLU A 42 3.63 -0.51 -3.33
N ALA A 43 2.76 -0.10 -4.26
CA ALA A 43 1.36 0.18 -3.96
C ALA A 43 0.61 -1.06 -3.46
N ALA A 44 0.85 -2.23 -4.06
CA ALA A 44 0.22 -3.47 -3.62
C ALA A 44 0.71 -3.92 -2.24
N MET A 45 2.01 -3.81 -1.97
CA MET A 45 2.59 -4.10 -0.65
C MET A 45 2.01 -3.18 0.43
N LEU A 46 1.87 -1.89 0.14
CA LEU A 46 1.27 -0.92 1.06
C LEU A 46 -0.21 -1.22 1.32
N ALA A 47 -0.99 -1.54 0.27
CA ALA A 47 -2.40 -1.87 0.40
C ALA A 47 -2.60 -3.15 1.23
N ASP A 48 -1.74 -4.15 1.04
CA ASP A 48 -1.78 -5.38 1.82
C ASP A 48 -1.45 -5.12 3.30
N ALA A 49 -0.37 -4.36 3.55
CA ALA A 49 0.02 -3.98 4.90
C ALA A 49 -1.08 -3.20 5.64
N ALA A 50 -1.72 -2.25 4.96
CA ALA A 50 -2.84 -1.48 5.52
C ALA A 50 -4.04 -2.38 5.83
N ARG A 51 -4.35 -3.36 4.98
CA ARG A 51 -5.41 -4.35 5.22
C ARG A 51 -5.11 -5.22 6.44
N ARG A 52 -3.89 -5.76 6.56
CA ARG A 52 -3.49 -6.59 7.72
C ARG A 52 -3.50 -5.80 9.02
N ALA A 53 -3.00 -4.56 9.00
CA ALA A 53 -3.06 -3.67 10.14
C ALA A 53 -4.50 -3.35 10.56
N ALA A 54 -5.41 -3.09 9.60
CA ALA A 54 -6.83 -2.86 9.87
C ALA A 54 -7.53 -4.11 10.44
N ALA A 55 -7.12 -5.30 9.98
CA ALA A 55 -7.58 -6.59 10.48
C ALA A 55 -6.97 -6.97 11.84
N ARG A 56 -6.02 -6.17 12.36
CA ARG A 56 -5.25 -6.45 13.58
C ARG A 56 -4.54 -7.81 13.54
N GLU A 57 -4.09 -8.20 12.36
CA GLU A 57 -3.27 -9.40 12.20
C GLU A 57 -1.93 -9.23 12.92
N ALA A 58 -1.28 -10.35 13.26
CA ALA A 58 0.07 -10.29 13.79
C ALA A 58 1.02 -9.74 12.71
N PRO A 59 1.97 -8.86 13.08
CA PRO A 59 3.06 -8.47 12.20
C PRO A 59 3.81 -9.70 11.67
N LEU A 60 4.47 -9.54 10.52
CA LEU A 60 5.26 -10.62 9.93
C LEU A 60 6.49 -10.94 10.81
N ASP A 61 6.80 -12.22 10.96
CA ASP A 61 8.02 -12.67 11.67
C ASP A 61 9.30 -12.17 10.99
N THR A 62 9.25 -11.93 9.68
CA THR A 62 10.34 -11.33 8.90
C THR A 62 9.75 -10.22 8.05
N PRO A 63 9.63 -8.99 8.59
CA PRO A 63 9.14 -7.86 7.84
C PRO A 63 10.14 -7.47 6.75
N SER A 64 9.62 -6.87 5.68
CA SER A 64 10.45 -6.40 4.58
C SER A 64 11.50 -5.38 5.05
N THR A 65 12.75 -5.58 4.64
CA THR A 65 13.82 -4.58 4.82
C THR A 65 13.80 -3.50 3.74
N TYR A 66 12.87 -3.62 2.76
CA TYR A 66 12.77 -2.72 1.63
C TYR A 66 12.23 -1.36 2.06
N ARG A 67 13.00 -0.32 1.72
CA ARG A 67 12.55 1.06 1.85
C ARG A 67 11.80 1.45 0.58
N LEU A 68 10.58 1.97 0.75
CA LEU A 68 9.80 2.48 -0.37
C LEU A 68 10.61 3.56 -1.08
N HIS A 69 10.70 3.50 -2.40
CA HIS A 69 11.45 4.49 -3.19
C HIS A 69 10.91 5.92 -2.95
N ALA A 70 9.62 6.04 -2.65
CA ALA A 70 8.97 7.29 -2.28
C ALA A 70 9.53 7.93 -0.98
N THR A 71 10.19 7.16 -0.12
CA THR A 71 10.86 7.63 1.11
C THR A 71 12.34 7.91 0.93
N GLU A 72 12.92 7.52 -0.21
CA GLU A 72 14.34 7.68 -0.52
C GLU A 72 14.60 8.90 -1.41
N VAL A 73 13.63 9.30 -2.24
CA VAL A 73 13.76 10.48 -3.10
C VAL A 73 13.41 11.75 -2.30
N PRO A 74 14.28 12.77 -2.30
CA PRO A 74 13.96 14.07 -1.72
C PRO A 74 12.76 14.71 -2.45
N GLY A 75 11.68 14.96 -1.71
CA GLY A 75 10.52 15.72 -2.19
C GLY A 75 9.21 14.91 -2.29
N PRO A 76 8.05 15.60 -2.33
CA PRO A 76 6.74 14.94 -2.26
C PRO A 76 6.39 14.15 -3.52
N GLY A 77 7.09 14.34 -4.64
CA GLY A 77 6.76 13.75 -5.94
C GLY A 77 6.63 12.22 -5.91
N GLY A 78 7.56 11.53 -5.24
CA GLY A 78 7.52 10.08 -5.10
C GLY A 78 6.32 9.57 -4.29
N LEU A 79 5.96 10.28 -3.20
CA LEU A 79 4.79 9.94 -2.39
C LEU A 79 3.48 10.18 -3.14
N VAL A 80 3.41 11.26 -3.94
CA VAL A 80 2.20 11.58 -4.71
C VAL A 80 2.02 10.60 -5.88
N GLU A 81 3.09 10.18 -6.55
CA GLU A 81 3.02 9.10 -7.56
C GLU A 81 2.53 7.77 -6.97
N LEU A 82 3.06 7.42 -5.79
CA LEU A 82 2.61 6.23 -5.07
C LEU A 82 1.13 6.33 -4.70
N ALA A 83 0.69 7.46 -4.14
CA ALA A 83 -0.70 7.69 -3.75
C ALA A 83 -1.68 7.63 -4.93
N ARG A 84 -1.30 8.19 -6.09
CA ARG A 84 -2.12 8.11 -7.32
C ARG A 84 -2.23 6.68 -7.84
N THR A 85 -1.13 5.94 -7.81
CA THR A 85 -1.12 4.52 -8.24
C THR A 85 -2.00 3.68 -7.31
N LEU A 86 -1.94 3.93 -6.00
CA LEU A 86 -2.81 3.28 -5.01
C LEU A 86 -4.29 3.57 -5.27
N ALA A 87 -4.63 4.83 -5.56
CA ALA A 87 -6.01 5.25 -5.81
C ALA A 87 -6.61 4.69 -7.12
N GLY A 88 -5.77 4.31 -8.08
CA GLY A 88 -6.19 3.68 -9.34
C GLY A 88 -6.11 2.16 -9.36
N SER A 89 -5.67 1.53 -8.27
CA SER A 89 -5.58 0.07 -8.16
C SER A 89 -6.89 -0.50 -7.58
N PRO A 90 -7.37 -1.67 -8.04
CA PRO A 90 -8.59 -2.29 -7.49
C PRO A 90 -8.49 -2.58 -5.97
N ALA A 91 -7.27 -2.67 -5.42
CA ALA A 91 -7.04 -2.74 -3.98
C ALA A 91 -7.40 -1.43 -3.22
N GLY A 92 -7.29 -0.28 -3.89
CA GLY A 92 -7.71 1.03 -3.36
C GLY A 92 -9.23 1.23 -3.38
N GLU A 93 -9.95 0.59 -4.30
CA GLU A 93 -11.41 0.55 -4.32
C GLU A 93 -11.97 -0.23 -3.12
N ALA A 94 -11.39 -1.40 -2.81
CA ALA A 94 -11.77 -2.18 -1.62
C ALA A 94 -11.52 -1.42 -0.30
N ALA A 95 -10.47 -0.58 -0.24
CA ALA A 95 -10.21 0.29 0.91
C ALA A 95 -11.22 1.45 1.03
N ARG A 96 -11.70 1.99 -0.10
CA ARG A 96 -12.80 2.98 -0.13
C ARG A 96 -14.14 2.35 0.24
N GLU A 97 -14.39 1.13 -0.20
CA GLU A 97 -15.63 0.41 0.10
C GLU A 97 -15.71 0.00 1.58
N GLY A 98 -14.58 -0.33 2.21
CA GLY A 98 -14.47 -0.58 3.64
C GLY A 98 -14.77 0.65 4.52
N THR A 99 -14.41 1.85 4.05
CA THR A 99 -14.73 3.10 4.75
C THR A 99 -16.18 3.56 4.51
N VAL A 100 -16.77 3.24 3.36
CA VAL A 100 -18.20 3.50 3.08
C VAL A 100 -19.12 2.56 3.90
N ARG A 101 -18.74 1.30 4.14
CA ARG A 101 -19.53 0.39 4.98
C ARG A 101 -19.52 0.74 6.47
N ALA A 102 -18.45 1.38 6.96
CA ALA A 102 -18.40 1.87 8.34
C ALA A 102 -19.28 3.12 8.58
N ALA A 103 -19.60 3.88 7.53
CA ALA A 103 -20.44 5.08 7.62
C ALA A 103 -21.96 4.79 7.49
N HIS A 104 -22.36 3.57 7.09
CA HIS A 104 -23.77 3.21 6.89
C HIS A 104 -24.30 2.24 7.95
N GLY A 105 -23.96 2.50 9.21
CA GLY A 105 -24.41 1.74 10.39
C GLY A 105 -25.02 2.65 11.45
N SER A 106 -25.95 3.52 11.07
CA SER A 106 -26.77 4.27 12.03
C SER A 106 -28.15 4.49 11.43
N THR A 107 -29.00 3.48 11.54
CA THR A 107 -30.45 3.74 11.54
C THR A 107 -31.23 2.59 12.18
N HIS A 108 -31.86 2.96 13.29
CA HIS A 108 -33.19 2.55 13.75
C HIS A 108 -33.33 1.31 14.66
N GLY A 109 -34.04 1.57 15.78
CA GLY A 109 -34.47 0.63 16.82
C GLY A 109 -34.68 1.35 18.13
#